data_AF-G9ZDI5-F1
#
_entry.id   AF-G9ZDI5-F1
#
_cell.length_a   1.000
_cell.length_b   1.000
_cell.length_c   1.000
_cell.angle_alpha   90.00
_cell.angle_beta   90.00
_cell.angle_gamma   90.00
#
_symmetry.space_group_name_H-M   'P 1'
#
loop_
_entity.id
_entity.type
_entity.pdbx_description
1 polymer ?
#
loop_
_entity_poly.entity_id
_entity_poly.type
_entity_poly.pdbx_seq_one_letter_code
_entity_poly.pdbx_strand_id
1 'polypeptide(L)'
;MAELDIRVNLDPLTNLLNRIEGTLTHPDDLTSLLAARMQRAVMLNFRAGGRPAWAGLIARRGRPLLDTGRLRDSITAESDSKQAVVGSSLSYAPYHQFGTAPHAITARRAKALAFKVGNRTIYRKSVNHPGIPARPFLQLTDEDVAEMVQLVNDYLAGL
;
A
#
# COMPACT_ATOMS: atom_id res chain seq x y z
N MET A 1 8.72 54.65 36.83
CA MET A 1 8.88 53.24 37.25
C MET A 1 8.85 52.40 36.00
N ALA A 2 9.89 51.60 35.74
CA ALA A 2 9.88 50.68 34.61
C ALA A 2 9.14 49.41 35.06
N GLU A 3 8.08 49.04 34.34
CA GLU A 3 7.33 47.80 34.54
C GLU A 3 8.04 46.68 33.77
N LEU A 4 8.34 45.56 34.44
CA LEU A 4 9.01 44.41 33.86
C LEU A 4 7.97 43.34 33.53
N ASP A 5 7.49 43.34 32.29
CA ASP A 5 6.39 42.47 31.86
C ASP A 5 6.82 41.48 30.78
N ILE A 6 6.19 40.30 30.77
CA ILE A 6 6.29 39.31 29.69
C ILE A 6 5.05 39.43 28.80
N ARG A 7 5.25 39.57 27.48
CA ARG A 7 4.17 39.55 26.47
C ARG A 7 4.37 38.36 25.55
N VAL A 8 3.28 37.67 25.23
CA VAL A 8 3.27 36.55 24.28
C VAL A 8 2.41 36.93 23.09
N ASN A 9 2.92 36.73 21.87
CA ASN A 9 2.14 36.90 20.65
C ASN A 9 1.27 35.66 20.41
N LEU A 10 -0.04 35.85 20.28
CA LEU A 10 -1.01 34.79 20.02
C LEU A 10 -1.41 34.64 18.54
N ASP A 11 -0.93 35.51 17.63
CA ASP A 11 -1.24 35.43 16.20
C ASP A 11 -0.95 34.03 15.59
N PRO A 12 0.17 33.35 15.93
CA PRO A 12 0.42 32.00 15.40
C PRO A 12 -0.63 30.99 15.82
N LEU A 13 -1.12 31.10 17.06
CA LEU A 13 -2.16 30.22 17.60
C LEU A 13 -3.49 30.47 16.89
N THR A 14 -3.88 31.73 16.71
CA THR A 14 -5.12 32.10 16.00
C THR A 14 -5.09 31.60 14.55
N ASN A 15 -3.96 31.76 13.86
CA ASN A 15 -3.80 31.27 12.48
C ASN A 15 -3.94 29.75 12.39
N LEU A 16 -3.36 29.01 13.34
CA LEU A 16 -3.50 27.56 13.40
C LEU A 16 -4.96 27.14 13.62
N LEU A 17 -5.67 27.77 14.56
CA LEU A 17 -7.08 27.46 14.84
C LEU A 17 -7.97 27.68 13.61
N ASN A 18 -7.77 28.78 12.88
CA ASN A 18 -8.51 29.07 11.65
C ASN A 18 -8.26 28.01 10.55
N ARG A 19 -7.05 27.43 10.50
CA ARG A 19 -6.73 26.37 9.53
C ARG A 19 -7.30 25.02 9.94
N ILE A 20 -7.33 24.72 11.24
CA ILE A 20 -8.04 23.54 11.74
C ILE A 20 -9.52 23.65 11.36
N GLU A 21 -10.15 24.82 11.56
CA GLU A 21 -11.52 25.07 11.11
C GLU A 21 -11.67 24.88 9.59
N GLY A 22 -10.77 25.43 8.78
CA GLY A 22 -10.73 25.20 7.34
C GLY A 22 -10.64 23.72 6.97
N THR A 23 -9.80 22.95 7.66
CA THR A 23 -9.66 21.50 7.46
C THR A 23 -10.91 20.74 7.85
N LEU A 24 -11.59 21.15 8.92
CA LEU A 24 -12.85 20.54 9.35
C LEU A 24 -14.00 20.82 8.36
N THR A 25 -13.94 21.93 7.62
CA THR A 25 -14.92 22.26 6.58
C THR A 25 -14.61 21.59 5.24
N HIS A 26 -13.34 21.40 4.90
CA HIS A 26 -12.87 20.79 3.64
C HIS A 26 -11.78 19.73 3.90
N PRO A 27 -12.12 18.61 4.54
CA PRO A 27 -11.13 17.57 4.88
C PRO A 27 -10.58 16.83 3.66
N ASP A 28 -11.28 16.88 2.51
CA ASP A 28 -10.90 16.20 1.28
C ASP A 28 -9.49 16.58 0.77
N ASP A 29 -9.07 17.82 0.99
CA ASP A 29 -7.74 18.30 0.59
C ASP A 29 -6.63 17.53 1.33
N LEU A 30 -6.76 17.43 2.66
CA LEU A 30 -5.80 16.70 3.49
C LEU A 30 -5.84 15.19 3.22
N THR A 31 -7.03 14.60 3.10
CA THR A 31 -7.15 13.16 2.85
C THR A 31 -6.65 12.78 1.46
N SER A 32 -6.81 13.65 0.46
CA SER A 32 -6.23 13.46 -0.88
C SER A 32 -4.71 13.46 -0.85
N LEU A 33 -4.10 14.40 -0.11
CA LEU A 33 -2.65 14.44 0.09
C LEU A 33 -2.13 13.18 0.79
N LEU A 34 -2.84 12.69 1.81
CA LEU A 34 -2.51 11.45 2.49
C LEU A 34 -2.63 10.25 1.55
N ALA A 35 -3.69 10.15 0.76
CA ALA A 35 -3.89 9.07 -0.21
C ALA A 35 -2.76 9.03 -1.25
N ALA A 36 -2.37 10.19 -1.77
CA ALA A 36 -1.24 10.33 -2.68
C ALA A 36 0.09 9.87 -2.03
N ARG A 37 0.32 10.24 -0.76
CA ARG A 37 1.52 9.81 -0.02
C ARG A 37 1.54 8.31 0.22
N MET A 38 0.40 7.73 0.60
CA MET A 38 0.26 6.28 0.76
C MET A 38 0.52 5.54 -0.56
N GLN A 39 0.02 6.06 -1.69
CA GLN A 39 0.26 5.45 -3.00
C GLN A 39 1.74 5.48 -3.36
N ARG A 40 2.41 6.60 -3.10
CA ARG A 40 3.86 6.74 -3.29
C ARG A 40 4.61 5.69 -2.47
N ALA A 41 4.27 5.50 -1.20
CA ALA A 41 4.89 4.47 -0.35
C ALA A 41 4.70 3.05 -0.92
N VAL A 42 3.51 2.72 -1.42
CA VAL A 42 3.25 1.44 -2.10
C VAL A 42 4.13 1.30 -3.35
N MET A 43 4.25 2.35 -4.16
CA MET A 43 5.14 2.34 -5.34
C MET A 43 6.61 2.16 -4.96
N LEU A 44 7.05 2.74 -3.85
CA LEU A 44 8.39 2.53 -3.32
C LEU A 44 8.62 1.07 -2.89
N ASN A 45 7.61 0.39 -2.33
CA ASN A 45 7.71 -1.05 -2.05
C ASN A 45 7.95 -1.84 -3.34
N PHE A 46 7.18 -1.58 -4.40
CA PHE A 46 7.43 -2.21 -5.70
C PHE A 46 8.82 -1.89 -6.23
N ARG A 47 9.26 -0.62 -6.15
CA ARG A 47 10.58 -0.18 -6.63
C ARG A 47 11.73 -0.82 -5.88
N ALA A 48 11.60 -1.03 -4.57
CA ALA A 48 12.60 -1.72 -3.74
C ALA A 48 12.54 -3.26 -3.87
N GLY A 49 11.42 -3.82 -4.34
CA GLY A 49 11.18 -5.26 -4.28
C GLY A 49 10.77 -5.72 -2.88
N GLY A 50 10.07 -4.85 -2.16
CA GLY A 50 9.64 -5.00 -0.77
C GLY A 50 10.44 -4.11 0.18
N ARG A 51 9.75 -3.56 1.19
CA ARG A 51 10.34 -2.88 2.35
C ARG A 51 9.69 -3.45 3.63
N PRO A 52 10.19 -4.58 4.18
CA PRO A 52 11.41 -5.31 3.83
C PRO A 52 11.30 -6.15 2.55
N ALA A 53 12.45 -6.61 2.04
CA ALA A 53 12.54 -7.34 0.77
C ALA A 53 11.61 -8.57 0.73
N TRP A 54 10.89 -8.73 -0.37
CA TRP A 54 9.96 -9.82 -0.59
C TRP A 54 10.67 -11.14 -0.87
N ALA A 55 9.99 -12.24 -0.55
CA ALA A 55 10.44 -13.58 -0.93
C ALA A 55 10.66 -13.69 -2.46
N GLY A 56 11.80 -14.28 -2.82
CA GLY A 56 12.22 -14.48 -4.20
C GLY A 56 11.30 -15.38 -5.03
N LEU A 57 11.71 -15.60 -6.28
CA LEU A 57 10.98 -16.43 -7.23
C LEU A 57 11.64 -17.82 -7.35
N ILE A 58 10.80 -18.86 -7.40
CA ILE A 58 11.26 -20.25 -7.52
C ILE A 58 11.24 -20.71 -8.99
N ALA A 59 10.18 -20.35 -9.73
CA ALA A 59 9.91 -20.90 -11.07
C ALA A 59 10.43 -20.05 -12.24
N ARG A 60 10.80 -18.78 -12.01
CA ARG A 60 11.28 -17.87 -13.06
C ARG A 60 12.32 -16.90 -12.52
N ARG A 61 13.11 -16.31 -13.42
CA ARG A 61 14.01 -15.18 -13.12
C ARG A 61 13.25 -13.86 -13.11
N GLY A 62 13.85 -12.83 -12.51
CA GLY A 62 13.33 -11.47 -12.44
C GLY A 62 12.81 -11.10 -11.05
N ARG A 63 11.96 -10.06 -11.00
CA ARG A 63 11.49 -9.48 -9.74
C ARG A 63 10.10 -10.00 -9.36
N PRO A 64 9.84 -10.29 -8.07
CA PRO A 64 8.50 -10.60 -7.61
C PRO A 64 7.51 -9.47 -7.91
N LEU A 65 6.27 -9.85 -8.24
CA LEU A 65 5.15 -8.94 -8.56
C LEU A 65 5.37 -7.96 -9.73
N LEU A 66 6.48 -8.09 -10.46
CA LEU A 66 6.88 -7.21 -11.57
C LEU A 66 7.21 -8.02 -12.83
N ASP A 67 6.39 -9.03 -13.13
CA ASP A 67 6.51 -9.78 -14.39
C ASP A 67 6.02 -8.91 -15.57
N THR A 68 4.71 -8.68 -15.60
CA THR A 68 4.05 -7.78 -16.54
C THR A 68 3.85 -6.36 -15.98
N GLY A 69 4.04 -6.18 -14.67
CA GLY A 69 3.73 -4.92 -13.97
C GLY A 69 2.26 -4.72 -13.61
N ARG A 70 1.34 -5.54 -14.12
CA ARG A 70 -0.12 -5.37 -13.96
C ARG A 70 -0.59 -5.13 -12.52
N LEU A 71 -0.01 -5.83 -11.53
CA LEU A 71 -0.41 -5.63 -10.13
C LEU A 71 -0.01 -4.25 -9.62
N ARG A 72 1.22 -3.81 -9.88
CA ARG A 72 1.70 -2.46 -9.54
C ARG A 72 0.83 -1.41 -10.22
N ASP A 73 0.55 -1.59 -11.50
CA ASP A 73 -0.18 -0.61 -12.31
C ASP A 73 -1.67 -0.56 -11.96
N SER A 74 -2.19 -1.56 -11.24
CA SER A 74 -3.57 -1.56 -10.72
C SER A 74 -3.74 -0.83 -9.39
N ILE A 75 -2.67 -0.32 -8.79
CA ILE A 75 -2.75 0.37 -7.50
C ILE A 75 -3.39 1.73 -7.72
N THR A 76 -4.54 1.95 -7.07
CA THR A 76 -5.25 3.23 -7.05
C THR A 76 -5.27 3.81 -5.64
N ALA A 77 -5.38 5.13 -5.59
CA ALA A 77 -5.60 5.88 -4.37
C ALA A 77 -6.90 6.66 -4.50
N GLU A 78 -7.69 6.62 -3.44
CA GLU A 78 -8.99 7.27 -3.34
C GLU A 78 -9.07 7.94 -1.98
N SER A 79 -9.80 9.05 -1.90
CA SER A 79 -10.02 9.75 -0.65
C SER A 79 -11.42 10.35 -0.62
N ASP A 80 -11.93 10.51 0.58
CA ASP A 80 -13.13 11.27 0.86
C ASP A 80 -12.90 12.09 2.15
N SER A 81 -13.94 12.80 2.59
CA SER A 81 -13.90 13.65 3.78
C SER A 81 -13.54 12.95 5.09
N LYS A 82 -13.48 11.61 5.10
CA LYS A 82 -13.27 10.78 6.30
C LYS A 82 -12.03 9.91 6.20
N GLN A 83 -11.61 9.50 5.01
CA GLN A 83 -10.56 8.52 4.85
C GLN A 83 -9.74 8.70 3.57
N ALA A 84 -8.50 8.21 3.64
CA ALA A 84 -7.61 7.99 2.52
C ALA A 84 -7.40 6.47 2.34
N VAL A 85 -7.55 5.98 1.11
CA VAL A 85 -7.53 4.55 0.78
C VAL A 85 -6.56 4.31 -0.37
N VAL A 86 -5.75 3.25 -0.26
CA VAL A 86 -4.89 2.76 -1.34
C VAL A 86 -5.06 1.25 -1.46
N GLY A 87 -5.28 0.76 -2.68
CA GLY A 87 -5.60 -0.65 -2.89
C GLY A 87 -5.46 -1.12 -4.33
N SER A 88 -5.87 -2.36 -4.57
CA SER A 88 -5.97 -2.98 -5.89
C SER A 88 -7.30 -3.70 -6.01
N SER A 89 -7.95 -3.59 -7.17
CA SER A 89 -9.18 -4.33 -7.50
C SER A 89 -8.93 -5.72 -8.07
N LEU A 90 -7.67 -6.13 -8.24
CA LEU A 90 -7.33 -7.44 -8.82
C LEU A 90 -7.61 -8.57 -7.83
N SER A 91 -8.38 -9.56 -8.27
CA SER A 91 -8.81 -10.70 -7.43
C SER A 91 -7.67 -11.52 -6.84
N TYR A 92 -6.49 -11.53 -7.48
CA TYR A 92 -5.32 -12.25 -6.99
C TYR A 92 -4.41 -11.41 -6.06
N ALA A 93 -4.68 -10.11 -5.92
CA ALA A 93 -3.88 -9.21 -5.08
C ALA A 93 -3.82 -9.67 -3.61
N PRO A 94 -4.93 -10.09 -2.97
CA PRO A 94 -4.89 -10.57 -1.59
C PRO A 94 -4.00 -11.80 -1.40
N TYR A 95 -3.97 -12.73 -2.36
CA TYR A 95 -3.13 -13.93 -2.29
C TYR A 95 -1.63 -13.61 -2.36
N HIS A 96 -1.25 -12.47 -2.93
CA HIS A 96 0.12 -11.98 -2.86
C HIS A 96 0.38 -11.14 -1.61
N GLN A 97 -0.58 -10.31 -1.20
CA GLN A 97 -0.46 -9.50 0.01
C GLN A 97 -0.24 -10.38 1.25
N PHE A 98 -1.10 -11.39 1.43
CA PHE A 98 -1.13 -12.23 2.63
C PHE A 98 -0.47 -13.61 2.44
N GLY A 99 -0.20 -14.00 1.19
CA GLY A 99 0.25 -15.35 0.87
C GLY A 99 -0.91 -16.36 0.90
N THR A 100 -0.57 -17.63 0.64
CA THR A 100 -1.50 -18.77 0.77
C THR A 100 -0.80 -19.95 1.41
N ALA A 101 -1.53 -20.72 2.22
CA ALA A 101 -1.04 -21.97 2.79
C ALA A 101 -0.90 -23.07 1.71
N PRO A 102 -0.09 -24.12 1.95
CA PRO A 102 -0.10 -25.32 1.12
C PRO A 102 -1.51 -25.89 0.98
N HIS A 103 -1.93 -26.22 -0.25
CA HIS A 103 -3.28 -26.71 -0.51
C HIS A 103 -3.33 -27.61 -1.74
N ALA A 104 -4.33 -28.47 -1.80
CA ALA A 104 -4.57 -29.33 -2.94
C ALA A 104 -5.42 -28.62 -4.00
N ILE A 105 -4.98 -28.67 -5.25
CA ILE A 105 -5.74 -28.25 -6.43
C ILE A 105 -6.29 -29.52 -7.07
N THR A 106 -7.61 -29.65 -7.14
CA THR A 106 -8.30 -30.86 -7.63
C THR A 106 -9.11 -30.59 -8.89
N ALA A 107 -9.16 -31.58 -9.78
CA ALA A 107 -10.06 -31.55 -10.93
C ALA A 107 -11.52 -31.72 -10.46
N ARG A 108 -12.36 -30.69 -10.67
CA ARG A 108 -13.77 -30.72 -10.22
C ARG A 108 -14.76 -31.14 -11.31
N ARG A 109 -14.62 -30.59 -12.52
CA ARG A 109 -15.58 -30.81 -13.64
C ARG A 109 -15.06 -31.74 -14.73
N ALA A 110 -13.77 -32.10 -14.69
CA ALA A 110 -13.11 -32.92 -15.69
C ALA A 110 -12.39 -34.11 -15.03
N LYS A 111 -11.99 -35.11 -15.83
CA LYS A 111 -11.33 -36.34 -15.33
C LYS A 111 -9.94 -36.09 -14.73
N ALA A 112 -9.22 -35.07 -15.19
CA ALA A 112 -7.89 -34.72 -14.73
C ALA A 112 -7.54 -33.25 -15.03
N LEU A 113 -6.64 -32.67 -14.23
CA LEU A 113 -5.88 -31.46 -14.54
C LEU A 113 -4.85 -31.77 -15.62
N ALA A 114 -4.57 -30.81 -16.49
CA ALA A 114 -3.56 -30.92 -17.54
C ALA A 114 -2.62 -29.71 -17.49
N PHE A 115 -1.31 -29.94 -17.45
CA PHE A 115 -0.30 -28.88 -17.50
C PHE A 115 0.95 -29.38 -18.22
N LYS A 116 1.71 -28.43 -18.80
CA LYS A 116 2.95 -28.74 -19.52
C LYS A 116 4.16 -28.63 -18.60
N VAL A 117 5.07 -29.59 -18.72
CA VAL A 117 6.41 -29.57 -18.12
C VAL A 117 7.41 -29.88 -19.22
N GLY A 118 8.13 -28.85 -19.68
CA GLY A 118 8.90 -28.92 -20.92
C GLY A 118 8.00 -29.27 -22.11
N ASN A 119 8.41 -30.26 -22.91
CA ASN A 119 7.65 -30.70 -24.09
C ASN A 119 6.58 -31.77 -23.77
N ARG A 120 6.35 -32.11 -22.50
CA ARG A 120 5.41 -33.15 -22.09
C ARG A 120 4.18 -32.56 -21.43
N THR A 121 3.00 -33.10 -21.77
CA THR A 121 1.74 -32.81 -21.07
C THR A 121 1.52 -33.84 -19.98
N ILE A 122 1.33 -33.40 -18.75
CA ILE A 122 1.10 -34.23 -17.57
C ILE A 122 -0.37 -34.12 -17.16
N TYR A 123 -0.97 -35.27 -16.82
CA TYR A 123 -2.34 -35.37 -16.32
C TYR A 123 -2.36 -35.85 -14.86
N ARG A 124 -3.13 -35.18 -13.99
CA ARG A 124 -3.30 -35.55 -12.57
C ARG A 124 -4.71 -35.27 -12.07
N LYS A 125 -5.23 -36.11 -11.17
CA LYS A 125 -6.52 -35.83 -10.48
C LYS A 125 -6.39 -34.70 -9.46
N SER A 126 -5.24 -34.59 -8.82
CA SER A 126 -4.92 -33.58 -7.80
C SER A 126 -3.43 -33.19 -7.86
N VAL A 127 -3.11 -31.96 -7.51
CA VAL A 127 -1.75 -31.43 -7.33
C VAL A 127 -1.66 -30.74 -5.97
N ASN A 128 -0.61 -31.03 -5.19
CA ASN A 128 -0.34 -30.32 -3.95
C ASN A 128 0.48 -29.06 -4.26
N HIS A 129 -0.14 -27.90 -4.09
CA HIS A 129 0.51 -26.61 -4.24
C HIS A 129 1.20 -26.23 -2.91
N PRO A 130 2.48 -25.79 -2.92
CA PRO A 130 3.23 -25.47 -1.70
C PRO A 130 2.77 -24.19 -0.99
N GLY A 131 1.78 -23.49 -1.55
CA GLY A 131 1.39 -22.15 -1.13
C GLY A 131 2.20 -21.06 -1.84
N ILE A 132 1.79 -19.81 -1.63
CA ILE A 132 2.48 -18.63 -2.15
C ILE A 132 2.99 -17.86 -0.94
N PRO A 133 4.28 -17.48 -0.87
CA PRO A 133 4.77 -16.65 0.22
C PRO A 133 4.14 -15.25 0.16
N ALA A 134 3.88 -14.68 1.33
CA ALA A 134 3.40 -13.31 1.45
C ALA A 134 4.44 -12.32 0.89
N ARG A 135 3.95 -11.33 0.16
CA ARG A 135 4.72 -10.22 -0.41
C ARG A 135 3.91 -8.95 -0.16
N PRO A 136 3.88 -8.46 1.09
CA PRO A 136 3.03 -7.34 1.47
C PRO A 136 3.49 -6.09 0.73
N PHE A 137 2.68 -5.66 -0.24
CA PHE A 137 2.96 -4.48 -1.07
C PHE A 137 2.17 -3.26 -0.60
N LEU A 138 0.99 -3.48 0.00
CA LEU A 138 0.23 -2.45 0.75
C LEU A 138 0.77 -2.36 2.18
N GLN A 139 1.99 -1.85 2.32
CA GLN A 139 2.64 -1.66 3.62
C GLN A 139 3.27 -0.28 3.68
N LEU A 140 3.18 0.35 4.84
CA LEU A 140 3.86 1.59 5.15
C LEU A 140 4.99 1.26 6.13
N THR A 141 6.16 1.82 5.88
CA THR A 141 7.28 1.77 6.82
C THR A 141 7.13 2.87 7.86
N ASP A 142 7.87 2.78 8.96
CA ASP A 142 7.89 3.82 10.01
C ASP A 142 8.30 5.18 9.44
N GLU A 143 9.21 5.19 8.46
CA GLU A 143 9.61 6.39 7.73
C GLU A 143 8.46 6.97 6.91
N ASP A 144 7.69 6.14 6.19
CA ASP A 144 6.53 6.61 5.43
C ASP A 144 5.48 7.21 6.37
N VAL A 145 5.29 6.63 7.57
CA VAL A 145 4.38 7.15 8.59
C VAL A 145 4.86 8.50 9.13
N ALA A 146 6.16 8.62 9.44
CA ALA A 146 6.73 9.89 9.86
C ALA A 146 6.58 10.97 8.78
N GLU A 147 6.78 10.63 7.51
CA GLU A 147 6.59 11.54 6.37
C GLU A 147 5.14 12.02 6.26
N MET A 148 4.16 11.16 6.54
CA MET A 148 2.74 11.52 6.56
C MET A 148 2.38 12.41 7.76
N VAL A 149 2.90 12.12 8.95
CA VAL A 149 2.71 12.98 10.13
C VAL A 149 3.28 14.38 9.87
N GLN A 150 4.46 14.46 9.26
CA GLN A 150 5.04 15.73 8.88
C GLN A 150 4.18 16.47 7.85
N LEU A 151 3.65 15.76 6.85
CA LEU A 151 2.72 16.35 5.87
C LEU A 151 1.48 16.96 6.54
N VAL A 152 0.90 16.29 7.53
CA VAL A 152 -0.26 16.83 8.28
C VAL A 152 0.16 18.09 9.06
N ASN A 153 1.31 18.05 9.72
CA ASN A 153 1.81 19.20 10.46
C ASN A 153 2.08 20.40 9.55
N ASP A 154 2.72 20.18 8.41
CA ASP A 154 3.02 21.21 7.41
C ASP A 154 1.72 21.80 6.84
N TYR A 155 0.74 20.95 6.53
CA TYR A 155 -0.58 21.39 6.06
C TYR A 155 -1.29 22.30 7.07
N LEU A 156 -1.30 21.92 8.36
CA LEU A 156 -1.90 22.74 9.42
C LEU A 156 -1.07 24.00 9.73
N ALA A 157 0.26 23.90 9.63
CA ALA A 157 1.19 25.03 9.72
C ALA A 157 1.21 25.88 8.44
N GLY A 158 0.46 25.48 7.39
CA GLY A 158 0.32 26.13 6.09
C GLY A 158 1.65 26.43 5.43
N LEU A 159 2.53 25.43 5.44
CA LEU A 159 3.84 25.37 4.80
C LEU A 159 3.77 24.56 3.51
#